data_AF-A0A3B9ZLW8-F1
#
_entry.id   AF-A0A3B9ZLW8-F1
#
_cell.length_a   1.000
_cell.length_b   1.000
_cell.length_c   1.000
_cell.angle_alpha   90.00
_cell.angle_beta   90.00
_cell.angle_gamma   90.00
#
_symmetry.space_group_name_H-M   'P 1'
#
loop_
_entity.id
_entity.type
_entity.pdbx_description
1 polymer ?
#
loop_
_entity_poly.entity_id
_entity_poly.type
_entity_poly.pdbx_seq_one_letter_code
_entity_poly.pdbx_strand_id
1 'polypeptide(L)'
;DFKLLLDKGDFLKESPGHQVTKSPEKQEKALENETQNLLRYFFIGLALPNDKFWVNLRPDSPDDILDPDLEKTDIGRIFLEADVQLKKDTAGFTSPQTPEGKAYWDKLYQKAGELFGTENITIPT
;
A
#
# COMPACT_ATOMS: atom_id res chain seq x y z
N ASP A 1 17.22 -10.73 28.01
CA ASP A 1 15.87 -10.16 28.11
C ASP A 1 15.68 -9.01 27.12
N PHE A 2 15.06 -9.29 25.97
CA PHE A 2 14.63 -8.25 25.03
C PHE A 2 13.37 -7.60 25.59
N LYS A 3 13.52 -6.45 26.27
CA LYS A 3 12.40 -5.64 26.71
C LYS A 3 11.94 -4.83 25.50
N LEU A 4 10.96 -5.36 24.76
CA LEU A 4 10.32 -4.65 23.66
C LEU A 4 9.67 -3.38 24.24
N LEU A 5 10.37 -2.24 24.12
CA LEU A 5 9.85 -0.93 24.46
C LEU A 5 8.89 -0.52 23.33
N LEU A 6 7.68 -1.08 23.36
CA LEU A 6 6.56 -0.57 22.59
C LEU A 6 6.26 0.83 23.12
N ASP A 7 6.45 1.84 22.27
CA ASP A 7 6.02 3.20 22.55
C ASP A 7 4.53 3.18 22.92
N LYS A 8 4.19 3.78 24.07
CA LYS A 8 2.79 3.90 24.51
C LYS A 8 2.09 5.10 23.84
N GLY A 9 2.79 5.82 22.96
CA GLY A 9 2.30 6.97 22.21
C GLY A 9 1.21 6.59 21.21
N ASP A 10 0.09 7.31 21.30
CA ASP A 10 -1.02 7.38 20.33
C ASP A 10 -1.99 6.20 20.14
N PHE A 11 -1.90 5.12 20.93
CA PHE A 11 -2.92 4.05 20.94
C PHE A 11 -4.36 4.56 21.19
N LEU A 12 -4.51 5.73 21.82
CA LEU A 12 -5.81 6.30 22.18
C LEU A 12 -6.33 7.35 21.19
N LYS A 13 -5.57 7.74 20.16
CA LYS A 13 -5.97 8.89 19.36
C LYS A 13 -6.46 8.55 17.96
N GLU A 14 -5.75 7.80 17.12
CA GLU A 14 -6.12 7.82 15.69
C GLU A 14 -5.83 6.51 14.96
N SER A 15 -6.53 5.43 15.33
CA SER A 15 -6.67 4.29 14.42
C SER A 15 -8.03 4.40 13.72
N PRO A 16 -8.10 4.59 12.38
CA PRO A 16 -9.34 4.81 11.65
C PRO A 16 -10.16 3.52 11.59
N GLY A 17 -10.85 3.19 12.68
CA GLY A 17 -11.70 2.01 12.79
C GLY A 17 -11.98 1.52 14.22
N HIS A 18 -11.18 1.90 15.22
CA HIS A 18 -11.34 1.39 16.58
C HIS A 18 -12.03 2.40 17.51
N GLN A 19 -13.29 2.13 17.85
CA GLN A 19 -14.02 2.87 18.87
C GLN A 19 -13.26 2.81 20.20
N VAL A 20 -13.01 3.97 20.83
CA VAL A 20 -12.40 4.07 22.17
C VAL A 20 -13.33 3.42 23.18
N THR A 21 -13.07 2.16 23.51
CA THR A 21 -13.86 1.44 24.51
C THR A 21 -13.38 1.82 25.90
N LYS A 22 -14.28 2.35 26.72
CA LYS A 22 -14.01 2.89 28.07
C LYS A 22 -13.70 1.83 29.15
N SER A 23 -13.66 0.54 28.81
CA SER A 23 -13.39 -0.54 29.77
C SER A 23 -11.89 -0.91 29.78
N PRO A 24 -11.20 -0.87 30.93
CA PRO A 24 -9.77 -1.21 31.05
C PRO A 24 -9.42 -2.61 30.54
N GLU A 25 -10.25 -3.62 30.84
CA GLU A 25 -10.03 -5.01 30.40
C GLU A 25 -10.09 -5.14 28.88
N LYS A 26 -10.92 -4.34 28.22
CA LYS A 26 -11.04 -4.34 26.76
C LYS A 26 -9.85 -3.67 26.09
N GLN A 27 -9.21 -2.71 26.77
CA GLN A 27 -7.99 -2.05 26.29
C GLN A 27 -6.77 -2.96 26.42
N GLU A 28 -6.62 -3.69 27.53
CA GLU A 28 -5.53 -4.64 27.72
C GLU A 28 -5.59 -5.76 26.68
N LYS A 29 -6.78 -6.33 26.45
CA LYS A 29 -6.99 -7.34 25.40
C LYS A 29 -6.72 -6.81 23.99
N ALA A 30 -7.09 -5.55 23.70
CA ALA A 30 -6.78 -4.93 22.41
C ALA A 30 -5.26 -4.77 22.22
N LEU A 31 -4.55 -4.29 23.26
CA LEU A 31 -3.09 -4.16 23.22
C LEU A 31 -2.39 -5.51 23.02
N GLU A 32 -2.86 -6.56 23.69
CA GLU A 32 -2.34 -7.92 23.52
C GLU A 32 -2.51 -8.40 22.08
N ASN A 33 -3.71 -8.23 21.50
CA ASN A 33 -3.97 -8.59 20.11
C ASN A 33 -3.08 -7.82 19.12
N GLU A 34 -2.92 -6.51 19.31
CA GLU A 34 -2.04 -5.70 18.45
C GLU A 34 -0.57 -6.12 18.58
N THR A 35 -0.12 -6.43 19.80
CA THR A 35 1.23 -6.96 20.02
C THR A 35 1.43 -8.28 19.29
N GLN A 36 0.45 -9.19 19.33
CA GLN A 36 0.48 -10.44 18.58
C GLN A 36 0.53 -10.20 17.06
N ASN A 37 -0.23 -9.23 16.54
CA ASN A 37 -0.18 -8.84 15.13
C ASN A 37 1.20 -8.31 14.72
N LEU A 38 1.78 -7.40 15.50
CA LEU A 38 3.11 -6.84 15.22
C LEU A 38 4.19 -7.91 15.21
N LEU A 39 4.17 -8.83 16.19
CA LEU A 39 5.09 -9.96 16.23
C LEU A 39 4.91 -10.88 15.01
N ARG A 40 3.67 -11.15 14.62
CA ARG A 40 3.36 -11.94 13.42
C ARG A 40 3.91 -11.28 12.15
N TYR A 41 3.74 -9.98 11.98
CA TYR A 41 4.32 -9.24 10.85
C TYR A 41 5.85 -9.26 10.86
N PHE A 42 6.45 -9.08 12.05
CA PHE A 42 7.89 -9.18 12.21
C PHE A 42 8.42 -10.56 11.79
N PHE A 43 7.77 -11.65 12.23
CA PHE A 43 8.18 -13.00 11.84
C PHE A 43 7.96 -13.30 10.36
N ILE A 44 6.91 -12.77 9.72
CA ILE A 44 6.75 -12.85 8.26
C ILE A 44 7.94 -12.16 7.57
N GLY A 45 8.34 -10.99 8.06
CA GLY A 45 9.51 -10.25 7.57
C GLY A 45 10.83 -11.03 7.71
N LEU A 46 10.96 -11.90 8.71
CA LEU A 46 12.13 -12.78 8.87
C LEU A 46 12.03 -14.07 8.04
N ALA A 47 10.82 -14.53 7.72
CA ALA A 47 10.58 -15.80 7.04
C ALA A 47 10.69 -15.70 5.51
N LEU A 48 10.31 -14.57 4.94
CA LEU A 48 10.34 -14.36 3.49
C LEU A 48 11.64 -13.66 3.05
N PRO A 49 12.25 -14.08 1.93
CA PRO A 49 13.34 -13.33 1.31
C PRO A 49 12.91 -11.91 0.90
N ASN A 50 13.87 -10.97 0.86
CA ASN A 50 13.58 -9.57 0.56
C ASN A 50 12.98 -9.34 -0.84
N ASP A 51 13.26 -10.20 -1.81
CA ASP A 51 12.76 -10.11 -3.18
C ASP A 51 11.28 -10.52 -3.33
N LYS A 52 10.63 -10.93 -2.24
CA LYS A 52 9.22 -11.29 -2.20
C LYS A 52 8.29 -10.12 -1.92
N PHE A 53 8.82 -9.00 -1.42
CA PHE A 53 8.04 -7.85 -0.98
C PHE A 53 7.79 -6.85 -2.12
N TRP A 54 6.91 -7.20 -3.04
CA TRP A 54 6.49 -6.33 -4.13
C TRP A 54 5.03 -6.56 -4.51
N VAL A 55 4.46 -5.59 -5.21
CA VAL A 55 3.17 -5.63 -5.88
C VAL A 55 3.32 -5.05 -7.28
N ASN A 56 2.57 -5.59 -8.23
CA ASN A 56 2.60 -5.14 -9.61
C ASN A 56 1.58 -4.02 -9.82
N LEU A 57 2.08 -2.91 -10.38
CA LEU A 57 1.25 -1.76 -10.73
C LEU A 57 0.68 -1.85 -12.15
N ARG A 58 1.12 -2.83 -12.95
CA ARG A 58 0.79 -2.92 -14.36
C ARG A 58 -0.65 -3.40 -14.58
N PRO A 59 -1.52 -2.63 -15.27
CA PRO A 59 -2.92 -3.00 -15.46
C PRO A 59 -3.13 -4.15 -16.45
N ASP A 60 -2.15 -4.42 -17.33
CA ASP A 60 -2.21 -5.46 -18.36
C ASP A 60 -1.70 -6.85 -17.87
N SER A 61 -1.43 -7.00 -16.58
CA SER A 61 -0.79 -8.19 -16.00
C SER A 61 -1.55 -8.75 -14.79
N PRO A 62 -2.82 -9.14 -14.97
CA PRO A 62 -3.69 -9.54 -13.86
C PRO A 62 -3.26 -10.84 -13.17
N ASP A 63 -2.44 -11.67 -13.81
CA ASP A 63 -1.99 -12.95 -13.26
C ASP A 63 -0.71 -12.83 -12.41
N ASP A 64 -0.10 -11.64 -12.36
CA ASP A 64 1.19 -11.39 -11.71
C ASP A 64 1.07 -10.17 -10.80
N ILE A 65 0.26 -10.29 -9.73
CA ILE A 65 -0.10 -9.17 -8.84
C ILE A 65 0.91 -9.01 -7.70
N LEU A 66 1.33 -10.10 -7.07
CA LEU A 66 2.34 -10.14 -6.01
C LEU A 66 2.95 -11.52 -5.93
N ASP A 67 4.02 -11.68 -5.14
CA ASP A 67 4.64 -12.99 -4.95
C ASP A 67 3.67 -13.99 -4.25
N PRO A 68 3.57 -15.25 -4.73
CA PRO A 68 2.65 -16.25 -4.17
C PRO A 68 2.88 -16.58 -2.69
N ASP A 69 4.10 -16.41 -2.16
CA ASP A 69 4.37 -16.62 -0.74
C ASP A 69 3.97 -15.41 0.09
N LEU A 70 4.09 -14.21 -0.47
CA LEU A 70 3.57 -12.99 0.16
C LEU A 70 2.03 -12.99 0.19
N GLU A 71 1.37 -13.48 -0.87
CA GLU A 71 -0.09 -13.58 -0.99
C GLU A 71 -0.74 -14.36 0.16
N LYS A 72 -0.05 -15.37 0.68
CA LYS A 72 -0.53 -16.21 1.79
C LYS A 72 -0.42 -15.53 3.16
N THR A 73 0.04 -14.29 3.22
CA THR A 73 0.31 -13.56 4.47
C THR A 73 -0.60 -12.34 4.62
N ASP A 74 -0.75 -11.89 5.87
CA ASP A 74 -1.46 -10.64 6.13
C ASP A 74 -0.72 -9.40 5.60
N ILE A 75 0.61 -9.47 5.46
CA ILE A 75 1.41 -8.40 4.86
C ILE A 75 1.07 -8.26 3.37
N GLY A 76 0.81 -9.36 2.66
CA GLY A 76 0.39 -9.33 1.26
C GLY A 76 -0.91 -8.54 1.06
N ARG A 77 -1.90 -8.73 1.95
CA ARG A 77 -3.13 -7.91 1.95
C ARG A 77 -2.85 -6.43 2.17
N ILE A 78 -2.00 -6.09 3.14
CA ILE A 78 -1.62 -4.70 3.43
C ILE A 78 -0.93 -4.06 2.23
N PHE A 79 -0.06 -4.80 1.53
CA PHE A 79 0.60 -4.34 0.31
C PHE A 79 -0.41 -4.04 -0.81
N LEU A 80 -1.44 -4.89 -0.97
CA LEU A 80 -2.52 -4.66 -1.93
C LEU A 80 -3.38 -3.47 -1.56
N GLU A 81 -3.67 -3.25 -0.28
CA GLU A 81 -4.40 -2.06 0.18
C GLU A 81 -3.61 -0.78 -0.12
N ALA A 82 -2.29 -0.79 0.13
CA ALA A 82 -1.40 0.31 -0.19
C ALA A 82 -1.33 0.58 -1.70
N ASP A 83 -1.27 -0.48 -2.53
CA ASP A 83 -1.34 -0.38 -3.99
C ASP A 83 -2.67 0.25 -4.46
N VAL A 84 -3.81 -0.21 -3.94
CA VAL A 84 -5.12 0.36 -4.26
C VAL A 84 -5.18 1.83 -3.90
N GLN A 85 -4.64 2.23 -2.74
CA GLN A 85 -4.58 3.63 -2.33
C GLN A 85 -3.69 4.45 -3.27
N LEU A 86 -2.50 3.95 -3.61
CA LEU A 86 -1.60 4.58 -4.57
C LEU A 86 -2.27 4.78 -5.95
N LYS A 87 -3.00 3.78 -6.44
CA LYS A 87 -3.74 3.85 -7.70
C LYS A 87 -4.84 4.91 -7.66
N LYS A 88 -5.62 4.98 -6.57
CA LYS A 88 -6.64 6.01 -6.38
C LYS A 88 -6.05 7.41 -6.34
N ASP A 89 -4.97 7.60 -5.59
CA ASP A 89 -4.30 8.88 -5.44
C ASP A 89 -3.70 9.33 -6.77
N THR A 90 -3.00 8.42 -7.46
CA THR A 90 -2.43 8.68 -8.79
C THR A 90 -3.52 9.08 -9.78
N ALA A 91 -4.61 8.30 -9.86
CA ALA A 91 -5.73 8.61 -10.74
C ALA A 91 -6.38 9.97 -10.43
N GLY A 92 -6.46 10.33 -9.14
CA GLY A 92 -6.94 11.65 -8.71
C GLY A 92 -6.02 12.78 -9.18
N PHE A 93 -4.71 12.65 -8.98
CA PHE A 93 -3.73 13.66 -9.36
C PHE A 93 -3.51 13.79 -10.87
N THR A 94 -3.70 12.71 -11.63
CA THR A 94 -3.49 12.70 -13.08
C THR A 94 -4.80 12.72 -13.88
N SER A 95 -5.95 12.99 -13.25
CA SER A 95 -7.24 12.97 -13.96
C SER A 95 -7.29 14.04 -15.06
N PRO A 96 -7.55 13.69 -16.34
CA PRO A 96 -7.64 14.68 -17.43
C PRO A 96 -8.84 15.64 -17.26
N GLN A 97 -9.73 15.38 -16.29
CA GLN A 97 -10.84 16.25 -15.93
C GLN A 97 -10.41 17.47 -15.10
N THR A 98 -9.19 17.46 -14.55
CA THR A 98 -8.61 18.62 -13.85
C THR A 98 -7.61 19.36 -14.75
N PRO A 99 -7.42 20.67 -14.57
CA PRO A 99 -6.40 21.43 -15.31
C PRO A 99 -4.99 20.83 -15.16
N GLU A 100 -4.66 20.39 -13.95
CA GLU A 100 -3.35 19.79 -13.61
C GLU A 100 -3.15 18.46 -14.33
N GLY A 101 -4.17 17.58 -14.31
CA GLY A 101 -4.08 16.29 -14.98
C GLY A 101 -4.07 16.42 -16.50
N LYS A 102 -4.82 17.37 -17.08
CA LYS A 102 -4.69 17.69 -18.51
C LYS A 102 -3.26 18.11 -18.87
N ALA A 103 -2.66 19.01 -18.09
CA ALA A 103 -1.28 19.44 -18.30
C ALA A 103 -0.27 18.29 -18.13
N TYR A 104 -0.53 17.35 -17.22
CA TYR A 104 0.26 16.13 -17.07
C TYR A 104 0.22 15.27 -18.34
N TRP A 105 -0.98 14.93 -18.84
CA TRP A 105 -1.13 14.12 -20.05
C TRP A 105 -0.58 14.81 -21.30
N ASP A 106 -0.81 16.11 -21.47
CA ASP A 106 -0.26 16.89 -22.58
C ASP A 106 1.29 16.77 -22.63
N LYS A 107 1.95 16.92 -21.48
CA LYS A 107 3.41 16.75 -21.36
C LYS A 107 3.86 15.32 -21.60
N LEU A 108 3.11 14.34 -21.07
CA LEU A 108 3.44 12.93 -21.22
C LEU A 108 3.41 12.50 -22.69
N TYR A 109 2.34 12.84 -23.41
CA TYR A 109 2.21 12.53 -24.84
C TYR A 109 3.21 13.31 -25.70
N GLN A 110 3.49 14.58 -25.37
CA GLN A 110 4.56 15.33 -26.02
C GLN A 110 5.90 14.60 -25.86
N LYS A 111 6.23 14.16 -24.64
CA LYS A 111 7.50 13.48 -24.38
C LYS A 111 7.58 12.12 -25.08
N ALA A 112 6.48 11.39 -25.12
CA ALA A 112 6.40 10.13 -25.85
C ALA A 112 6.64 10.36 -27.35
N GLY A 113 6.05 11.41 -27.94
CA GLY A 113 6.27 11.79 -29.33
C GLY A 113 7.74 12.14 -29.65
N GLU A 114 8.44 12.81 -28.74
CA GLU A 114 9.87 13.10 -28.87
C GLU A 114 10.74 11.83 -28.87
N LEU A 115 10.37 10.82 -28.07
CA LEU A 115 11.18 9.61 -27.87
C LEU A 115 10.89 8.50 -28.89
N PHE A 116 9.63 8.35 -29.29
CA PHE A 116 9.14 7.22 -30.09
C PHE A 116 8.56 7.63 -31.45
N GLY A 117 8.52 8.93 -31.77
CA GLY A 117 7.94 9.47 -33.00
C GLY A 117 6.44 9.79 -32.85
N THR A 118 5.83 10.42 -33.85
CA THR A 118 4.44 10.92 -33.78
C THR A 118 3.37 9.90 -34.19
N GLU A 119 3.73 8.63 -34.36
CA GLU A 119 2.77 7.58 -34.76
C GLU A 119 2.01 7.03 -33.55
N ASN A 120 0.68 7.12 -33.56
CA ASN A 120 -0.31 6.52 -32.63
C ASN A 120 0.25 5.88 -31.34
N ILE A 121 0.86 6.69 -30.47
CA ILE A 121 1.34 6.22 -29.18
C ILE A 121 0.11 6.04 -28.29
N THR A 122 -0.18 4.81 -27.89
CA THR A 122 -1.17 4.51 -26.86
C THR A 122 -0.41 4.18 -25.59
N ILE A 123 -0.55 5.00 -24.55
CA ILE A 123 -0.01 4.70 -23.24
C ILE A 123 -1.04 3.83 -22.52
N PRO A 124 -0.71 2.60 -22.12
CA PRO A 124 -1.62 1.77 -21.34
C PRO A 124 -1.89 2.47 -20.01
N THR A 125 -3.17 2.73 -19.74
CA THR A 125 -3.68 3.37 -18.52
C THR A 125 -4.61 2.44 -17.79
#